data_AF-A0A2I0Q9Q9-F1
#
_entry.id   AF-A0A2I0Q9Q9-F1
#
_cell.length_a   1.000
_cell.length_b   1.000
_cell.length_c   1.000
_cell.angle_alpha   90.00
_cell.angle_beta   90.00
_cell.angle_gamma   90.00
#
_symmetry.space_group_name_H-M   'P 1'
#
loop_
_entity.id
_entity.type
_entity.pdbx_description
1 polymer ?
#
loop_
_entity_poly.entity_id
_entity_poly.type
_entity_poly.pdbx_seq_one_letter_code
_entity_poly.pdbx_strand_id
1 'polypeptide(L)'
;MFVPFLTNNLYLQYYQSTTLDEKLLIKTKRVLNLDPKNSISNYNMVLAEVFGTPLTSTAQIVKLQADIDKLYTLPAIPADRINNLNLEFQIRIIDYLVTAPKNSENNTLNVNTYLKIKAIKNPVMDSWEAAYKLAHVFIKGGDYDYAIEIMTPFIDNPRVSEDFLFAYISLTGHKEEYFMSSLFTKAVKLAELRNPKYLCVLLNKLTPCIYDNAEIRKIGCDFCK
;
A
#
# COMPACT_ATOMS: atom_id res chain seq x y z
N MET A 1 3.77 15.20 35.99
CA MET A 1 3.92 13.91 35.27
C MET A 1 4.26 14.23 33.82
N PHE A 2 5.36 13.72 33.27
CA PHE A 2 5.84 14.14 31.94
C PHE A 2 5.07 13.44 30.82
N VAL A 3 3.86 13.92 30.52
CA VAL A 3 3.03 13.41 29.40
C VAL A 3 3.80 13.36 28.08
N PRO A 4 4.56 14.40 27.64
CA PRO A 4 5.30 14.34 26.39
C PRO A 4 6.27 13.15 26.29
N PHE A 5 6.91 12.78 27.39
CA PHE A 5 7.83 11.65 27.44
C PHE A 5 7.09 10.32 27.28
N LEU A 6 5.94 10.17 27.94
CA LEU A 6 5.11 8.97 27.83
C LEU A 6 4.54 8.82 26.41
N THR A 7 4.13 9.92 25.79
CA THR A 7 3.61 9.93 24.43
C THR A 7 4.68 9.54 23.39
N ASN A 8 5.91 10.03 23.57
CA ASN A 8 7.04 9.65 22.72
C ASN A 8 7.46 8.18 22.95
N ASN A 9 7.46 7.72 24.20
CA ASN A 9 7.78 6.34 24.53
C ASN A 9 6.78 5.36 23.90
N LEU A 10 5.48 5.70 23.91
CA LEU A 10 4.45 4.94 23.21
C LEU A 10 4.75 4.87 21.71
N TYR A 11 5.03 6.02 21.07
CA TYR A 11 5.36 6.06 19.64
C TYR A 11 6.54 5.15 19.26
N LEU A 12 7.59 5.12 20.08
CA LEU A 12 8.74 4.22 19.86
C LEU A 12 8.35 2.73 20.00
N GLN A 13 7.47 2.40 20.95
CA GLN A 13 6.95 1.04 21.09
C GLN A 13 6.07 0.62 19.92
N TYR A 14 5.32 1.56 19.32
CA TYR A 14 4.56 1.33 18.09
C TYR A 14 5.50 1.00 16.91
N TYR A 15 6.61 1.73 16.78
CA TYR A 15 7.55 1.52 15.69
C TYR A 15 8.30 0.18 15.77
N GLN A 16 8.57 -0.29 17.00
CA GLN A 16 9.29 -1.55 17.23
C GLN A 16 8.39 -2.79 17.22
N SER A 17 7.10 -2.63 17.51
CA SER A 17 6.17 -3.76 17.61
C SER A 17 5.52 -4.05 16.26
N THR A 18 5.74 -5.24 15.70
CA THR A 18 5.06 -5.72 14.49
C THR A 18 3.59 -6.02 14.69
N THR A 19 3.13 -6.17 15.94
CA THR A 19 1.74 -6.37 16.31
C THR A 19 1.38 -5.53 17.54
N LEU A 20 0.20 -4.93 17.50
CA LEU A 20 -0.30 -4.13 18.61
C LEU A 20 -1.08 -4.99 19.60
N ASP A 21 -0.45 -5.25 20.73
CA ASP A 21 -1.04 -5.97 21.86
C ASP A 21 -2.07 -5.08 22.59
N GLU A 22 -3.11 -5.70 23.15
CA GLU A 22 -4.18 -5.06 23.92
C GLU A 22 -3.61 -4.21 25.08
N LYS A 23 -2.47 -4.65 25.62
CA LYS A 23 -1.69 -3.92 26.64
C LYS A 23 -1.25 -2.54 26.18
N LEU A 24 -0.87 -2.37 24.91
CA LEU A 24 -0.47 -1.06 24.38
C LEU A 24 -1.68 -0.12 24.29
N LEU A 25 -2.84 -0.64 23.88
CA LEU A 25 -4.08 0.13 23.81
C LEU A 25 -4.52 0.64 25.19
N ILE A 26 -4.38 -0.19 26.24
CA ILE A 26 -4.63 0.21 27.63
C ILE A 26 -3.66 1.30 28.08
N LYS A 27 -2.36 1.18 27.76
CA LYS A 27 -1.36 2.21 28.09
C LYS A 27 -1.65 3.53 27.38
N THR A 28 -2.03 3.48 26.11
CA THR A 28 -2.37 4.69 25.34
C THR A 28 -3.61 5.39 25.88
N LYS A 29 -4.66 4.65 26.25
CA LYS A 29 -5.82 5.20 26.95
C LYS A 29 -5.44 5.88 28.27
N ARG A 30 -4.55 5.27 29.06
CA ARG A 30 -4.06 5.88 30.31
C ARG A 30 -3.33 7.19 30.05
N VAL A 31 -2.46 7.24 29.04
CA VAL A 31 -1.71 8.46 28.69
C VAL A 31 -2.64 9.56 28.16
N LEU A 32 -3.65 9.23 27.37
CA LEU A 32 -4.65 10.20 26.92
C LEU A 32 -5.47 10.77 28.09
N ASN A 33 -5.84 9.94 29.07
CA ASN A 33 -6.58 10.41 30.25
C ASN A 33 -5.77 11.38 31.13
N LEU A 34 -4.43 11.34 31.05
CA LEU A 34 -3.57 12.28 31.78
C LEU A 34 -3.56 13.68 31.16
N ASP A 35 -3.73 13.79 29.84
CA ASP A 35 -3.90 15.06 29.12
C ASP A 35 -4.71 14.86 27.83
N PRO A 36 -6.05 14.99 27.92
CA PRO A 36 -6.94 14.78 26.77
C PRO A 36 -6.76 15.81 25.65
N LYS A 37 -6.17 16.97 25.95
CA LYS A 37 -5.95 18.05 24.98
C LYS A 37 -4.67 17.89 24.19
N ASN A 38 -3.81 16.94 24.57
CA ASN A 38 -2.56 16.69 23.88
C ASN A 38 -2.80 16.11 22.48
N SER A 39 -2.43 16.85 21.43
CA SER A 39 -2.64 16.41 20.04
C SER A 39 -1.90 15.10 19.72
N ILE A 40 -0.71 14.88 20.29
CA ILE A 40 0.08 13.67 20.04
C ILE A 40 -0.53 12.47 20.76
N SER A 41 -1.06 12.64 21.97
CA SER A 41 -1.79 11.58 22.68
C SER A 41 -3.05 11.18 21.91
N ASN A 42 -3.77 12.15 21.33
CA ASN A 42 -4.92 11.87 20.46
C ASN A 42 -4.49 11.09 19.21
N TYR A 43 -3.40 11.49 18.54
CA TYR A 43 -2.84 10.73 17.43
C TYR A 43 -2.51 9.29 17.81
N ASN A 44 -1.78 9.09 18.90
CA ASN A 44 -1.39 7.76 19.36
C ASN A 44 -2.60 6.88 19.69
N MET A 45 -3.67 7.48 20.23
CA MET A 45 -4.91 6.75 20.51
C MET A 45 -5.58 6.27 19.23
N VAL A 46 -5.76 7.14 18.23
CA VAL A 46 -6.33 6.75 16.93
C VAL A 46 -5.45 5.71 16.25
N LEU A 47 -4.13 5.87 16.28
CA LEU A 47 -3.16 4.88 15.81
C LEU A 47 -3.38 3.52 16.49
N ALA A 48 -3.53 3.52 17.82
CA ALA A 48 -3.78 2.31 18.59
C ALA A 48 -5.08 1.62 18.16
N GLU A 49 -6.16 2.37 17.99
CA GLU A 49 -7.45 1.82 17.63
C GLU A 49 -7.46 1.27 16.20
N VAL A 50 -6.86 2.01 15.26
CA VAL A 50 -6.73 1.60 13.85
C VAL A 50 -6.04 0.26 13.76
N PHE A 51 -4.93 0.05 14.47
CA PHE A 51 -4.16 -1.18 14.34
C PHE A 51 -4.55 -2.29 15.34
N GLY A 52 -4.95 -1.93 16.57
CA GLY A 52 -5.21 -2.87 17.66
C GLY A 52 -6.65 -3.40 17.74
N THR A 53 -7.60 -2.87 16.99
CA THR A 53 -8.99 -3.36 17.00
C THR A 53 -9.36 -3.97 15.64
N PRO A 54 -9.85 -5.22 15.57
CA PRO A 54 -10.35 -5.78 14.31
C PRO A 54 -11.58 -5.01 13.83
N LEU A 55 -11.72 -4.88 12.51
CA LEU A 55 -12.90 -4.25 11.89
C LEU A 55 -14.02 -5.28 11.82
N THR A 56 -15.17 -4.96 12.42
CA THR A 56 -16.33 -5.87 12.50
C THR A 56 -17.57 -5.31 11.83
N SER A 57 -17.68 -3.99 11.68
CA SER A 57 -18.86 -3.33 11.12
C SER A 57 -18.52 -2.03 10.40
N THR A 58 -19.40 -1.62 9.49
CA THR A 58 -19.34 -0.34 8.79
C THR A 58 -19.45 0.86 9.74
N ALA A 59 -20.26 0.76 10.80
CA ALA A 59 -20.38 1.79 11.83
C ALA A 59 -19.03 2.06 12.54
N GLN A 60 -18.27 1.00 12.85
CA GLN A 60 -16.93 1.14 13.43
C GLN A 60 -15.96 1.82 12.45
N ILE A 61 -16.05 1.48 11.16
CA ILE A 61 -15.24 2.09 10.10
C ILE A 61 -15.53 3.58 9.99
N VAL A 62 -16.81 3.97 9.96
CA VAL A 62 -17.24 5.38 9.91
C VAL A 62 -16.72 6.17 11.11
N LYS A 63 -16.80 5.58 12.32
CA LYS A 63 -16.29 6.22 13.54
C LYS A 63 -14.77 6.45 13.46
N LEU A 64 -14.01 5.40 13.15
CA LEU A 64 -12.55 5.48 13.06
C LEU A 64 -12.11 6.44 11.95
N GLN A 65 -12.82 6.46 10.82
CA GLN A 65 -12.57 7.43 9.77
C GLN A 65 -12.77 8.86 10.27
N ALA A 66 -13.88 9.13 10.97
CA ALA A 66 -14.12 10.46 11.52
C ALA A 66 -13.05 10.87 12.54
N ASP A 67 -12.52 9.90 13.30
CA ASP A 67 -11.44 10.15 14.24
C ASP A 67 -10.11 10.43 13.53
N ILE A 68 -9.82 9.77 12.40
CA ILE A 68 -8.68 10.11 11.51
C ILE A 68 -8.87 11.50 10.88
N ASP A 69 -10.08 11.80 10.38
CA ASP A 69 -10.37 13.08 9.73
C ASP A 69 -10.19 14.26 10.70
N LYS A 70 -10.53 14.07 12.00
CA LYS A 70 -10.25 15.06 13.05
C LYS A 70 -8.77 15.33 13.23
N LEU A 71 -7.88 14.35 13.01
CA LEU A 71 -6.43 14.56 13.17
C LEU A 71 -5.91 15.63 12.20
N TYR A 72 -6.49 15.77 11.00
CA TYR A 72 -6.09 16.81 10.05
C TYR A 72 -6.38 18.23 10.55
N THR A 73 -7.26 18.38 11.54
CA THR A 73 -7.52 19.69 12.18
C THR A 73 -6.47 20.06 13.22
N LEU A 74 -5.59 19.12 13.60
CA LEU A 74 -4.58 19.32 14.65
C LEU A 74 -3.27 19.83 14.03
N PRO A 75 -2.87 21.09 14.27
CA PRO A 75 -1.69 21.69 13.62
C PRO A 75 -0.36 21.06 14.08
N ALA A 76 -0.35 20.37 15.22
CA ALA A 76 0.85 19.75 15.79
C ALA A 76 1.26 18.44 15.08
N ILE A 77 0.44 17.92 14.16
CA ILE A 77 0.69 16.65 13.48
C ILE A 77 0.88 16.94 11.98
N PRO A 78 2.03 16.56 11.39
CA PRO A 78 2.24 16.70 9.95
C PRO A 78 1.18 15.95 9.14
N ALA A 79 0.66 16.58 8.09
CA ALA A 79 -0.36 15.99 7.23
C ALA A 79 0.09 14.66 6.62
N ASP A 80 1.36 14.53 6.23
CA ASP A 80 1.92 13.30 5.65
C ASP A 80 1.83 12.12 6.62
N ARG A 81 2.03 12.37 7.92
CA ARG A 81 1.90 11.34 8.95
C ARG A 81 0.44 10.87 9.11
N ILE A 82 -0.52 11.77 8.91
CA ILE A 82 -1.94 11.44 8.95
C ILE A 82 -2.34 10.71 7.65
N ASN A 83 -1.80 11.14 6.50
CA ASN A 83 -1.99 10.47 5.22
C ASN A 83 -1.55 9.01 5.26
N ASN A 84 -0.37 8.73 5.82
CA ASN A 84 0.14 7.36 5.98
C ASN A 84 -0.77 6.50 6.89
N LEU A 85 -1.25 7.07 7.99
CA LEU A 85 -2.21 6.39 8.86
C LEU A 85 -3.53 6.10 8.13
N ASN A 86 -4.04 7.10 7.40
CA ASN A 86 -5.28 6.98 6.64
C ASN A 86 -5.14 5.91 5.55
N LEU A 87 -4.01 5.87 4.85
CA LEU A 87 -3.71 4.86 3.82
C LEU A 87 -3.72 3.45 4.41
N GLU A 88 -3.01 3.20 5.50
CA GLU A 88 -3.01 1.89 6.18
C GLU A 88 -4.41 1.50 6.67
N PHE A 89 -5.19 2.47 7.16
CA PHE A 89 -6.59 2.23 7.53
C PHE A 89 -7.45 1.85 6.31
N GLN A 90 -7.31 2.54 5.17
CA GLN A 90 -8.03 2.19 3.95
C GLN A 90 -7.67 0.77 3.45
N ILE A 91 -6.40 0.38 3.52
CA ILE A 91 -5.97 -0.99 3.16
C ILE A 91 -6.68 -2.02 4.04
N ARG A 92 -6.77 -1.76 5.35
CA ARG A 92 -7.49 -2.65 6.28
C ARG A 92 -9.00 -2.71 6.00
N ILE A 93 -9.61 -1.62 5.57
CA ILE A 93 -11.02 -1.65 5.13
C ILE A 93 -11.17 -2.60 3.95
N ILE A 94 -10.25 -2.57 2.99
CA ILE A 94 -10.26 -3.49 1.83
C ILE A 94 -10.16 -4.94 2.31
N ASP A 95 -9.24 -5.25 3.22
CA ASP A 95 -9.11 -6.60 3.79
C ASP A 95 -10.40 -7.08 4.48
N TYR A 96 -11.06 -6.20 5.24
CA TYR A 96 -12.38 -6.47 5.81
C TYR A 96 -13.42 -6.79 4.72
N LEU A 97 -13.48 -5.97 3.67
CA LEU A 97 -14.45 -6.09 2.56
C LEU A 97 -14.25 -7.33 1.69
N VAL A 98 -13.09 -7.98 1.74
CA VAL A 98 -12.88 -9.29 1.12
C VAL A 98 -13.81 -10.34 1.73
N THR A 99 -13.97 -10.31 3.06
CA THR A 99 -14.77 -11.30 3.81
C THR A 99 -16.20 -10.82 4.13
N ALA A 100 -16.45 -9.51 4.03
CA ALA A 100 -17.75 -8.93 4.35
C ALA A 100 -18.85 -9.36 3.34
N PRO A 101 -20.13 -9.39 3.76
CA PRO A 101 -21.25 -9.68 2.87
C PRO A 101 -21.30 -8.73 1.68
N LYS A 102 -21.53 -9.26 0.47
CA LYS A 102 -21.69 -8.43 -0.74
C LYS A 102 -23.09 -7.83 -0.75
N ASN A 103 -23.21 -6.60 -0.26
CA ASN A 103 -24.44 -5.80 -0.27
C ASN A 103 -24.14 -4.39 -0.83
N SER A 104 -25.18 -3.60 -1.07
CA SER A 104 -25.03 -2.24 -1.63
C SER A 104 -24.17 -1.32 -0.76
N GLU A 105 -24.29 -1.43 0.56
CA GLU A 105 -23.50 -0.65 1.53
C GLU A 105 -22.00 -0.95 1.41
N ASN A 106 -21.61 -2.23 1.46
CA ASN A 106 -20.21 -2.66 1.36
C ASN A 106 -19.62 -2.42 -0.03
N ASN A 107 -20.43 -2.53 -1.09
CA ASN A 107 -19.99 -2.16 -2.44
C ASN A 107 -19.69 -0.66 -2.54
N THR A 108 -20.54 0.19 -1.95
CA THR A 108 -20.34 1.65 -1.90
C THR A 108 -19.10 1.99 -1.07
N LEU A 109 -18.93 1.34 0.09
CA LEU A 109 -17.74 1.50 0.92
C LEU A 109 -16.46 1.10 0.17
N ASN A 110 -16.49 0.01 -0.59
CA ASN A 110 -15.35 -0.44 -1.40
C ASN A 110 -14.93 0.62 -2.43
N VAL A 111 -15.88 1.13 -3.23
CA VAL A 111 -15.61 2.17 -4.23
C VAL A 111 -15.04 3.43 -3.57
N ASN A 112 -15.67 3.88 -2.47
CA ASN A 112 -15.20 5.05 -1.74
C ASN A 112 -13.80 4.87 -1.14
N THR A 113 -13.47 3.66 -0.71
CA THR A 113 -12.14 3.33 -0.14
C THR A 113 -11.05 3.50 -1.22
N TYR A 114 -11.26 2.96 -2.42
CA TYR A 114 -10.31 3.16 -3.54
C TYR A 114 -10.18 4.64 -3.93
N LEU A 115 -11.29 5.37 -4.01
CA LEU A 115 -11.27 6.81 -4.30
C LEU A 115 -10.50 7.60 -3.24
N LYS A 116 -10.67 7.25 -1.96
CA LYS A 116 -9.91 7.87 -0.87
C LYS A 116 -8.42 7.59 -0.98
N ILE A 117 -8.02 6.35 -1.26
CA ILE A 117 -6.61 6.01 -1.46
C ILE A 117 -6.00 6.86 -2.59
N LYS A 118 -6.72 7.00 -3.72
CA LYS A 118 -6.28 7.85 -4.84
C LYS A 118 -6.23 9.35 -4.50
N ALA A 119 -7.14 9.82 -3.65
CA ALA A 119 -7.21 11.20 -3.21
C ALA A 119 -6.12 11.58 -2.20
N ILE A 120 -5.51 10.59 -1.52
CA ILE A 120 -4.32 10.80 -0.69
C ILE A 120 -3.16 11.13 -1.64
N LYS A 121 -3.06 12.42 -1.97
CA LYS A 121 -2.08 13.00 -2.90
C LYS A 121 -0.68 12.81 -2.33
N ASN A 122 0.25 12.29 -3.14
CA ASN A 122 1.62 11.96 -2.73
C ASN A 122 1.70 11.04 -1.49
N PRO A 123 1.39 9.74 -1.61
CA PRO A 123 2.22 8.82 -0.86
C PRO A 123 3.59 8.92 -1.55
N VAL A 124 4.47 9.81 -1.07
CA VAL A 124 5.90 9.62 -1.32
C VAL A 124 6.18 8.28 -0.65
N MET A 125 6.05 7.21 -1.41
CA MET A 125 6.34 5.90 -0.87
C MET A 125 7.84 5.87 -0.80
N ASP A 126 8.35 5.99 0.42
CA ASP A 126 9.77 6.08 0.70
C ASP A 126 10.51 4.80 0.26
N SER A 127 9.77 3.75 -0.10
CA SER A 127 10.29 2.44 -0.47
C SER A 127 9.43 1.75 -1.52
N TRP A 128 10.09 0.88 -2.31
CA TRP A 128 9.43 0.07 -3.33
C TRP A 128 8.54 -1.00 -2.70
N GLU A 129 8.82 -1.44 -1.47
CA GLU A 129 8.02 -2.41 -0.71
C GLU A 129 6.64 -1.84 -0.37
N ALA A 130 6.60 -0.60 0.11
CA ALA A 130 5.34 0.10 0.36
C ALA A 130 4.56 0.28 -0.95
N ALA A 131 5.26 0.66 -2.02
CA ALA A 131 4.67 0.77 -3.35
C ALA A 131 4.08 -0.55 -3.84
N TYR A 132 4.79 -1.65 -3.65
CA TYR A 132 4.32 -2.96 -4.04
C TYR A 132 3.10 -3.42 -3.27
N LYS A 133 3.13 -3.22 -1.94
CA LYS A 133 2.01 -3.55 -1.05
C LYS A 133 0.75 -2.80 -1.51
N LEU A 134 0.87 -1.51 -1.82
CA LEU A 134 -0.26 -0.72 -2.31
C LEU A 134 -0.69 -1.16 -3.72
N ALA A 135 0.25 -1.36 -4.64
CA ALA A 135 -0.06 -1.82 -6.00
C ALA A 135 -0.85 -3.13 -5.97
N HIS A 136 -0.45 -4.09 -5.12
CA HIS A 136 -1.16 -5.37 -4.97
C HIS A 136 -2.63 -5.23 -4.54
N VAL A 137 -2.95 -4.19 -3.76
CA VAL A 137 -4.35 -3.86 -3.41
C VAL A 137 -5.14 -3.47 -4.66
N PHE A 138 -4.57 -2.62 -5.51
CA PHE A 138 -5.21 -2.21 -6.77
C PHE A 138 -5.26 -3.31 -7.83
N ILE A 139 -4.24 -4.17 -7.90
CA ILE A 139 -4.25 -5.38 -8.75
C ILE A 139 -5.43 -6.28 -8.37
N LYS A 140 -5.63 -6.54 -7.07
CA LYS A 140 -6.79 -7.31 -6.58
C LYS A 140 -8.12 -6.61 -6.85
N GLY A 141 -8.13 -5.28 -6.83
CA GLY A 141 -9.27 -4.44 -7.19
C GLY A 141 -9.57 -4.36 -8.69
N GLY A 142 -8.68 -4.87 -9.55
CA GLY A 142 -8.80 -4.81 -11.01
C GLY A 142 -8.36 -3.47 -11.63
N ASP A 143 -7.76 -2.57 -10.85
CA ASP A 143 -7.30 -1.26 -11.29
C ASP A 143 -5.80 -1.31 -11.63
N TYR A 144 -5.51 -1.95 -12.76
CA TYR A 144 -4.13 -2.23 -13.17
C TYR A 144 -3.35 -0.97 -13.55
N ASP A 145 -4.01 0.03 -14.13
CA ASP A 145 -3.35 1.27 -14.54
C ASP A 145 -2.80 2.03 -13.33
N TYR A 146 -3.57 2.14 -12.25
CA TYR A 146 -3.09 2.77 -11.03
C TYR A 146 -2.00 1.94 -10.33
N ALA A 147 -2.09 0.60 -10.38
CA ALA A 147 -1.02 -0.26 -9.88
C ALA A 147 0.30 -0.04 -10.65
N ILE A 148 0.25 0.09 -11.97
CA ILE A 148 1.41 0.40 -12.81
C ILE A 148 1.97 1.79 -12.47
N GLU A 149 1.12 2.80 -12.31
CA GLU A 149 1.52 4.17 -11.92
C GLU A 149 2.30 4.17 -10.60
N ILE A 150 1.81 3.42 -9.60
CA ILE A 150 2.47 3.26 -8.30
C ILE A 150 3.84 2.58 -8.41
N MET A 151 3.94 1.54 -9.23
CA MET A 151 5.15 0.72 -9.33
C MET A 151 6.23 1.35 -10.20
N THR A 152 5.85 2.10 -11.23
CA THR A 152 6.76 2.63 -12.26
C THR A 152 7.95 3.42 -11.70
N PRO A 153 7.80 4.32 -10.70
CA PRO A 153 8.92 5.07 -10.14
C PRO A 153 10.06 4.21 -9.56
N PHE A 154 9.79 2.94 -9.22
CA PHE A 154 10.75 2.06 -8.56
C PHE A 154 11.38 1.02 -9.49
N ILE A 155 10.98 0.93 -10.77
CA ILE A 155 11.48 -0.11 -11.68
C ILE A 155 12.99 -0.02 -11.92
N ASP A 156 13.53 1.19 -11.76
CA ASP A 156 14.96 1.49 -11.90
C ASP A 156 15.77 1.16 -10.66
N ASN A 157 15.12 0.82 -9.54
CA ASN A 157 15.80 0.50 -8.30
C ASN A 157 16.38 -0.94 -8.38
N PRO A 158 17.71 -1.13 -8.33
CA PRO A 158 18.32 -2.44 -8.46
C PRO A 158 18.04 -3.38 -7.27
N ARG A 159 17.36 -2.90 -6.23
CA ARG A 159 17.01 -3.66 -5.01
C ARG A 159 15.55 -4.12 -4.96
N VAL A 160 14.71 -3.80 -5.94
CA VAL A 160 13.33 -4.34 -5.99
C VAL A 160 13.36 -5.87 -5.92
N SER A 161 12.35 -6.52 -5.37
CA SER A 161 12.27 -7.98 -5.36
C SER A 161 12.01 -8.56 -6.75
N GLU A 162 12.23 -9.87 -6.92
CA GLU A 162 11.78 -10.60 -8.11
C GLU A 162 10.26 -10.51 -8.27
N ASP A 163 9.50 -10.70 -7.19
CA ASP A 163 8.04 -10.61 -7.21
C ASP A 163 7.55 -9.26 -7.74
N PHE A 164 8.16 -8.16 -7.27
CA PHE A 164 7.85 -6.81 -7.77
C PHE A 164 8.06 -6.72 -9.28
N LEU A 165 9.22 -7.17 -9.73
CA LEU A 165 9.64 -7.06 -11.11
C LEU A 165 8.75 -7.89 -12.05
N PHE A 166 8.48 -9.13 -11.68
CA PHE A 166 7.64 -10.02 -12.47
C PHE A 166 6.16 -9.61 -12.43
N ALA A 167 5.67 -9.08 -11.31
CA ALA A 167 4.34 -8.48 -11.25
C ALA A 167 4.25 -7.27 -12.20
N TYR A 168 5.26 -6.40 -12.22
CA TYR A 168 5.30 -5.24 -13.12
C TYR A 168 5.26 -5.68 -14.59
N ILE A 169 6.11 -6.63 -14.99
CA ILE A 169 6.14 -7.18 -16.36
C ILE A 169 4.80 -7.81 -16.71
N SER A 170 4.18 -8.55 -15.78
CA SER A 170 2.86 -9.15 -15.99
C SER A 170 1.81 -8.08 -16.27
N LEU A 171 1.75 -7.02 -15.48
CA LEU A 171 0.77 -5.93 -15.65
C LEU A 171 0.96 -5.18 -16.97
N THR A 172 2.20 -4.83 -17.28
CA THR A 172 2.56 -4.02 -18.45
C THR A 172 2.58 -4.81 -19.75
N GLY A 173 2.70 -6.14 -19.68
CA GLY A 173 2.70 -7.04 -20.84
C GLY A 173 1.35 -7.19 -21.56
N HIS A 174 0.28 -6.56 -21.09
CA HIS A 174 -1.07 -6.72 -21.66
C HIS A 174 -1.56 -5.54 -22.51
N LYS A 175 -0.88 -4.38 -22.50
CA LYS A 175 -1.24 -3.23 -23.33
C LYS A 175 -0.06 -2.74 -24.16
N GLU A 176 -0.34 -2.41 -25.42
CA GLU A 176 0.67 -2.00 -26.40
C GLU A 176 1.49 -0.79 -25.96
N GLU A 177 0.82 0.22 -25.43
CA GLU A 177 1.46 1.42 -24.87
C GLU A 177 2.53 1.10 -23.81
N TYR A 178 2.33 0.03 -23.05
CA TYR A 178 3.26 -0.39 -22.00
C TYR A 178 4.34 -1.33 -22.53
N PHE A 179 4.01 -2.39 -23.27
CA PHE A 179 5.04 -3.34 -23.72
C PHE A 179 5.98 -2.78 -24.81
N MET A 180 5.55 -1.72 -25.50
CA MET A 180 6.42 -0.97 -26.43
C MET A 180 7.30 0.07 -25.71
N SER A 181 7.10 0.28 -24.40
CA SER A 181 7.87 1.28 -23.64
C SER A 181 9.30 0.82 -23.33
N SER A 182 10.18 1.80 -23.13
CA SER A 182 11.54 1.56 -22.65
C SER A 182 11.57 0.99 -21.23
N LEU A 183 10.58 1.33 -20.39
CA LEU A 183 10.46 0.85 -19.02
C LEU A 183 10.14 -0.66 -18.96
N PHE A 184 9.21 -1.13 -19.79
CA PHE A 184 8.95 -2.56 -19.93
C PHE A 184 10.21 -3.32 -20.35
N THR A 185 10.91 -2.77 -21.34
CA THR A 185 12.13 -3.37 -21.86
C THR A 185 13.24 -3.44 -20.82
N LYS A 186 13.38 -2.39 -20.01
CA LYS A 186 14.30 -2.36 -18.87
C LYS A 186 13.93 -3.37 -17.79
N ALA A 187 12.63 -3.50 -17.48
CA ALA A 187 12.14 -4.50 -16.53
C ALA A 187 12.46 -5.92 -17.00
N VAL A 188 12.21 -6.25 -18.28
CA VAL A 188 12.52 -7.56 -18.86
C VAL A 188 14.02 -7.86 -18.83
N LYS A 189 14.87 -6.89 -19.20
CA LYS A 189 16.34 -7.04 -19.09
C LYS A 189 16.79 -7.26 -17.64
N LEU A 190 16.19 -6.57 -16.68
CA LEU A 190 16.51 -6.79 -15.26
C LEU A 190 16.06 -8.18 -14.79
N ALA A 191 14.92 -8.67 -15.30
CA ALA A 191 14.38 -9.97 -14.96
C ALA A 191 15.21 -11.11 -15.56
N GLU A 192 15.72 -10.91 -16.78
CA GLU A 192 16.65 -11.80 -17.46
C GLU A 192 17.91 -12.04 -16.63
N LEU A 193 18.48 -10.98 -16.05
CA LEU A 193 19.68 -11.07 -15.22
C LEU A 193 19.46 -11.82 -13.90
N ARG A 194 18.23 -11.78 -13.36
CA ARG A 194 17.93 -12.31 -12.02
C ARG A 194 17.39 -13.73 -12.06
N ASN A 195 16.39 -13.96 -12.90
CA ASN A 195 15.71 -15.25 -12.99
C ASN A 195 15.24 -15.52 -14.43
N PRO A 196 16.18 -15.85 -15.33
CA PRO A 196 15.88 -16.02 -16.75
C PRO A 196 14.90 -17.17 -17.02
N LYS A 197 14.95 -18.23 -16.20
CA LYS A 197 14.03 -19.37 -16.33
C LYS A 197 12.59 -18.95 -16.09
N TYR A 198 12.33 -18.20 -15.01
CA TYR A 198 10.98 -17.74 -14.71
C TYR A 198 10.52 -16.67 -15.70
N LEU A 199 11.43 -15.80 -16.17
CA LEU A 199 11.13 -14.85 -17.24
C LEU A 199 10.59 -15.55 -18.49
N CYS A 200 11.23 -16.62 -18.95
CA CYS A 200 10.76 -17.36 -20.12
C CYS A 200 9.37 -17.98 -19.92
N VAL A 201 9.11 -18.52 -18.72
CA VAL A 201 7.76 -19.01 -18.37
C VAL A 201 6.74 -17.86 -18.42
N LEU A 202 7.12 -16.66 -17.96
CA LEU A 202 6.23 -15.50 -17.96
C LEU A 202 5.98 -14.96 -19.38
N LEU A 203 7.02 -14.77 -20.20
CA LEU A 203 6.88 -14.26 -21.57
C LEU A 203 5.96 -15.16 -22.41
N ASN A 204 6.03 -16.47 -22.21
CA ASN A 204 5.13 -17.43 -22.89
C ASN A 204 3.66 -17.36 -22.44
N LYS A 205 3.36 -16.71 -21.31
CA LYS A 205 1.99 -16.50 -20.81
C LYS A 205 1.41 -15.13 -21.21
N LEU A 206 2.25 -14.22 -21.69
CA LEU A 206 1.84 -12.89 -22.14
C LEU A 206 1.31 -12.93 -23.58
N THR A 207 0.75 -11.81 -24.03
CA THR A 207 0.32 -11.70 -25.43
C THR A 207 1.50 -11.85 -26.39
N PRO A 208 1.38 -12.57 -27.51
CA PRO A 208 2.44 -12.66 -28.52
C PRO A 208 2.89 -11.30 -29.07
N CYS A 209 2.04 -10.27 -29.00
CA CYS A 209 2.35 -8.92 -29.48
C CYS A 209 3.52 -8.27 -28.74
N ILE A 210 3.92 -8.76 -27.55
CA ILE A 210 5.12 -8.24 -26.86
C ILE A 210 6.39 -8.38 -27.71
N TYR A 211 6.41 -9.31 -28.67
CA TYR A 211 7.54 -9.53 -29.57
C TYR A 211 7.59 -8.56 -30.76
N ASP A 212 6.61 -7.65 -30.88
CA ASP A 212 6.71 -6.50 -31.79
C ASP A 212 7.78 -5.52 -31.29
N ASN A 213 8.05 -5.51 -29.99
CA ASN A 213 9.23 -4.89 -29.43
C ASN A 213 10.49 -5.71 -29.79
N ALA A 214 11.32 -5.15 -30.66
CA ALA A 214 12.49 -5.83 -31.21
C ALA A 214 13.50 -6.27 -30.14
N GLU A 215 13.64 -5.52 -29.04
CA GLU A 215 14.55 -5.89 -27.96
C GLU A 215 14.03 -7.11 -27.18
N ILE A 216 12.72 -7.16 -26.93
CA ILE A 216 12.07 -8.28 -26.24
C ILE A 216 12.13 -9.54 -27.09
N ARG A 217 11.88 -9.42 -28.39
CA ARG A 217 12.02 -10.52 -29.35
C ARG A 217 13.42 -11.12 -29.35
N LYS A 218 14.45 -10.28 -29.30
CA LYS A 218 15.83 -10.75 -29.20
C LYS A 218 16.06 -11.57 -27.92
N ILE A 219 15.64 -11.06 -26.77
CA ILE A 219 15.75 -11.75 -25.48
C ILE A 219 15.02 -13.09 -25.52
N GLY A 220 13.78 -13.11 -26.03
CA GLY A 220 12.98 -14.32 -26.18
C GLY A 220 13.67 -15.39 -27.03
N CYS A 221 14.19 -15.02 -28.21
CA CYS A 221 14.88 -15.96 -29.10
C CYS A 221 16.22 -16.47 -28.55
N ASP A 222 16.96 -15.61 -27.84
CA ASP A 222 18.29 -15.95 -27.35
C ASP A 222 18.22 -16.86 -26.11
N PHE A 223 17.25 -16.64 -25.22
CA PHE A 223 17.21 -17.27 -23.89
C PHE A 223 16.05 -18.25 -23.66
N CYS A 224 14.91 -18.08 -24.35
CA CYS A 224 13.72 -18.89 -24.14
C CYS A 224 13.60 -19.94 -25.24
N LYS A 225 14.42 -21.00 -25.13
CA LYS A 225 14.39 -22.18 -26.01
C LYS A 225 13.60 -23.32 -25.39
#